data_AF-A0A6P2AWM9-F1
#
_entry.id   AF-A0A6P2AWM9-F1
#
_cell.length_a   1.000
_cell.length_b   1.000
_cell.length_c   1.000
_cell.angle_alpha   90.00
_cell.angle_beta   90.00
_cell.angle_gamma   90.00
#
_symmetry.space_group_name_H-M   'P 1'
#
loop_
_entity.id
_entity.type
_entity.pdbx_description
1 polymer ?
#
loop_
_entity_poly.entity_id
_entity_poly.type
_entity_poly.pdbx_seq_one_letter_code
_entity_poly.pdbx_strand_id
1 'polypeptide(L)'
;MNDQRCIVKCAGICLGGRAGMILLVMFGMLAMSVACHESRPSGPVADAPAPSRPSLPRPNSPETSGGQEQSEKVDAIEGSQIELIRRADGPRLHWRVGNRELISSAGPALYTRSACDVQVQMERIEEGVLLHYTIANPTGSPQHTPDLVIGGIAMPRDTVEIVENARHVHLREPTEARDRNILHAMRSYPAESYSPVLGLRDSDVFLGSSVIYDVFATKLEVQMDYRWDRRAEHWSMVFQLWDERPDRSGDRPRAPSAAQLQPGEEITLTVSVAAVEPDSWVHAYRSYRDAFVQRFGTVRYERSGEPIKAISLGTVAQVSAENPRGYNRRGFAGHGRMDQVGWAGLRQRAEQDFFPSGFRRVMFWQVSGVYRRPDSQNMVWEITSAWPEAMNRTVDEFRETIEAGLEVGLWWGRASQVSFEFDSGPREAWDPDDPAHNEAAFLELDRAYELGVRLIGKDAIQRSIAQDDGERPTSDVLFNQIMPMLHERYPEMFWIIEPAACDYLHLWGGTFIWSRDVRGPNEFIEYLIPGSETFAVFRPRREHRDLEGENAHMNQELVDQYMRYGYTPIIFSPSLHGLRINRELVPE
;
A
#
# COMPACT_ATOMS: atom_id res chain seq x y z
N MET A 1 6.95 63.33 7.58
CA MET A 1 6.08 64.39 8.14
C MET A 1 4.64 63.93 7.96
N ASN A 2 3.89 63.95 9.07
CA ASN A 2 2.45 63.71 9.26
C ASN A 2 1.90 62.32 8.89
N ASP A 3 1.55 61.47 9.86
CA ASP A 3 0.43 61.50 10.83
C ASP A 3 -0.76 60.69 10.30
N GLN A 4 -1.02 59.53 10.90
CA GLN A 4 -2.37 59.10 11.27
C GLN A 4 -2.30 57.94 12.28
N ARG A 5 -2.68 58.28 13.52
CA ARG A 5 -2.88 57.37 14.64
C ARG A 5 -4.28 56.77 14.54
N CYS A 6 -4.40 55.45 14.67
CA CYS A 6 -5.62 54.81 15.14
C CYS A 6 -5.37 54.21 16.51
N ILE A 7 -6.08 54.74 17.50
CA ILE A 7 -6.09 54.32 18.91
C ILE A 7 -7.19 53.24 19.03
N VAL A 8 -6.82 52.06 19.52
CA VAL A 8 -7.79 51.12 20.13
C VAL A 8 -7.38 50.90 21.58
N LYS A 9 -8.29 51.28 22.48
CA LYS A 9 -8.20 51.10 23.93
C LYS A 9 -8.39 49.62 24.27
N CYS A 10 -7.41 48.99 24.91
CA CYS A 10 -7.62 47.75 25.66
C CYS A 10 -7.81 48.10 27.14
N ALA A 11 -9.01 47.79 27.65
CA ALA A 11 -9.29 47.79 29.08
C ALA A 11 -8.64 46.55 29.72
N GLY A 12 -7.90 46.77 30.80
CA GLY A 12 -7.25 45.72 31.57
C GLY A 12 -8.23 44.96 32.46
N ILE A 13 -8.03 43.65 32.54
CA ILE A 13 -8.45 42.83 33.67
C ILE A 13 -7.21 42.08 34.14
N CYS A 14 -6.76 42.42 35.34
CA CYS A 14 -5.74 41.69 36.09
C CYS A 14 -6.38 40.47 36.74
N LEU A 15 -5.96 39.26 36.36
CA LEU A 15 -6.03 38.08 37.20
C LEU A 15 -4.69 37.37 37.14
N GLY A 16 -4.02 37.29 38.29
CA GLY A 16 -2.74 36.65 38.46
C GLY A 16 -2.84 35.13 38.51
N GLY A 17 -1.77 34.46 38.10
CA GLY A 17 -1.66 33.01 38.21
C GLY A 17 -0.67 32.47 37.18
N ARG A 18 0.36 31.77 37.65
CA ARG A 18 1.44 31.18 36.87
C ARG A 18 0.90 30.16 35.85
N ALA A 19 0.73 30.57 34.60
CA ALA A 19 0.69 29.71 33.42
C ALA A 19 0.75 30.61 32.17
N GLY A 20 1.94 30.80 31.59
CA GLY A 20 2.07 31.79 30.51
C GLY A 20 3.43 31.83 29.85
N MET A 21 3.95 30.67 29.42
CA MET A 21 5.04 30.63 28.45
C MET A 21 5.01 29.36 27.58
N ILE A 22 3.82 28.92 27.16
CA ILE A 22 3.62 27.90 26.12
C ILE A 22 2.34 28.26 25.35
N LEU A 23 2.34 29.37 24.62
CA LEU A 23 1.23 29.69 23.71
C LEU A 23 1.66 30.56 22.51
N LEU A 24 2.90 30.34 22.02
CA LEU A 24 3.43 31.07 20.85
C LEU A 24 4.10 30.18 19.80
N VAL A 25 3.77 28.89 19.79
CA VAL A 25 4.23 27.91 18.76
C VAL A 25 3.05 27.25 18.02
N MET A 26 1.80 27.51 18.40
CA MET A 26 0.62 26.78 17.89
C MET A 26 -0.14 27.38 16.70
N PHE A 27 0.45 28.32 15.92
CA PHE A 27 -0.20 28.83 14.70
C PHE A 27 0.63 28.74 13.41
N GLY A 28 1.78 28.05 13.43
CA GLY A 28 2.70 27.99 12.27
C GLY A 28 2.49 26.86 11.26
N MET A 29 1.63 25.87 11.50
CA MET A 29 1.54 24.67 10.64
C MET A 29 0.13 24.32 10.12
N LEU A 30 -0.85 25.22 10.23
CA LEU A 30 -2.18 25.03 9.64
C LEU A 30 -2.62 26.13 8.66
N ALA A 31 -1.73 27.04 8.26
CA ALA A 31 -2.05 28.19 7.41
C ALA A 31 -1.07 28.42 6.24
N MET A 32 -0.64 27.36 5.55
CA MET A 32 0.06 27.49 4.26
C MET A 32 -0.53 26.57 3.19
N SER A 33 -1.83 26.73 2.92
CA SER A 33 -2.42 26.23 1.66
C SER A 33 -3.53 27.11 1.07
N VAL A 34 -3.66 28.37 1.50
CA VAL A 34 -4.58 29.34 0.88
C VAL A 34 -3.97 30.75 0.93
N ALA A 35 -3.17 31.13 -0.06
CA ALA A 35 -2.90 32.53 -0.42
C ALA A 35 -2.00 32.63 -1.67
N CYS A 36 -2.55 32.35 -2.85
CA CYS A 36 -2.08 32.92 -4.11
C CYS A 36 -3.29 33.09 -5.03
N HIS A 37 -4.07 34.15 -4.81
CA HIS A 37 -4.97 34.67 -5.83
C HIS A 37 -4.70 36.16 -5.97
N GLU A 38 -3.99 36.51 -7.03
CA GLU A 38 -3.86 37.89 -7.48
C GLU A 38 -5.25 38.43 -7.84
N SER A 39 -5.65 39.51 -7.16
CA SER A 39 -6.86 40.27 -7.43
C SER A 39 -6.71 41.05 -8.73
N ARG A 40 -7.39 40.62 -9.80
CA ARG A 40 -7.70 41.47 -10.97
C ARG A 40 -8.94 42.33 -10.68
N PRO A 41 -8.98 43.60 -11.13
CA PRO A 41 -10.14 44.46 -10.93
C PRO A 41 -11.29 44.03 -11.85
N SER A 42 -12.44 43.73 -11.25
CA SER A 42 -13.70 43.42 -11.95
C SER A 42 -14.38 44.73 -12.39
N GLY A 43 -14.34 45.02 -13.70
CA GLY A 43 -15.28 45.95 -14.34
C GLY A 43 -16.61 45.24 -14.67
N PRO A 44 -17.72 45.98 -14.83
CA PRO A 44 -19.01 45.38 -15.14
C PRO A 44 -19.03 44.89 -16.59
N VAL A 45 -19.21 43.58 -16.79
CA VAL A 45 -19.47 42.97 -18.10
C VAL A 45 -20.99 42.86 -18.24
N ALA A 46 -21.52 43.45 -19.33
CA ALA A 46 -22.93 43.38 -19.69
C ALA A 46 -23.31 41.97 -20.13
N ASP A 47 -24.45 41.48 -19.63
CA ASP A 47 -25.05 40.20 -20.04
C ASP A 47 -25.52 40.24 -21.50
N ALA A 48 -24.80 39.53 -22.37
CA ALA A 48 -25.29 39.19 -23.70
C ALA A 48 -26.01 37.82 -23.64
N PRO A 49 -27.20 37.68 -24.26
CA PRO A 49 -27.94 36.43 -24.26
C PRO A 49 -27.19 35.34 -25.04
N ALA A 50 -27.07 34.15 -24.45
CA ALA A 50 -26.45 33.00 -25.07
C ALA A 50 -27.19 32.57 -26.35
N PRO A 51 -26.48 32.26 -27.45
CA PRO A 51 -27.11 31.73 -28.65
C PRO A 51 -27.67 30.33 -28.38
N SER A 52 -28.91 30.10 -28.80
CA SER A 52 -29.58 28.81 -28.78
C SER A 52 -28.78 27.77 -29.58
N ARG A 53 -28.34 26.70 -28.90
CA ARG A 53 -27.72 25.54 -29.56
C ARG A 53 -28.77 24.83 -30.43
N PRO A 54 -28.45 24.50 -31.70
CA PRO A 54 -29.33 23.67 -32.51
C PRO A 54 -29.41 22.27 -31.91
N SER A 55 -30.64 21.78 -31.75
CA SER A 55 -30.93 20.41 -31.34
C SER A 55 -30.46 19.44 -32.42
N LEU A 56 -29.48 18.60 -32.10
CA LEU A 56 -29.10 17.47 -32.95
C LEU A 56 -30.26 16.47 -33.03
N PRO A 57 -30.54 15.89 -34.21
CA PRO A 57 -31.57 14.87 -34.36
C PRO A 57 -31.21 13.66 -33.49
N ARG A 58 -32.18 13.20 -32.68
CA ARG A 58 -32.07 11.93 -31.95
C ARG A 58 -31.90 10.80 -32.97
N PRO A 59 -30.89 9.93 -32.85
CA PRO A 59 -30.80 8.75 -33.70
C PRO A 59 -32.04 7.88 -33.44
N ASN A 60 -32.66 7.41 -34.52
CA ASN A 60 -33.79 6.48 -34.46
C ASN A 60 -33.36 5.24 -33.66
N SER A 61 -34.12 4.93 -32.61
CA SER A 61 -33.98 3.67 -31.87
C SER A 61 -34.11 2.51 -32.87
N PRO A 62 -33.14 1.59 -32.94
CA PRO A 62 -33.27 0.41 -33.79
C PRO A 62 -34.49 -0.40 -33.33
N GLU A 63 -35.34 -0.79 -34.26
CA GLU A 63 -36.41 -1.75 -34.03
C GLU A 63 -35.80 -3.04 -33.50
N THR A 64 -36.05 -3.33 -32.22
CA THR A 64 -35.62 -4.55 -31.54
C THR A 64 -36.39 -5.73 -32.12
N SER A 65 -35.83 -6.36 -33.15
CA SER A 65 -36.16 -7.74 -33.46
C SER A 65 -35.86 -8.59 -32.21
N GLY A 66 -36.83 -9.38 -31.77
CA GLY A 66 -36.74 -10.19 -30.55
C GLY A 66 -35.64 -11.24 -30.67
N GLY A 67 -34.42 -10.88 -30.27
CA GLY A 67 -33.31 -11.82 -30.15
C GLY A 67 -33.67 -12.87 -29.11
N GLN A 68 -33.58 -14.14 -29.48
CA GLN A 68 -33.75 -15.25 -28.54
C GLN A 68 -32.67 -15.15 -27.46
N GLU A 69 -33.11 -15.05 -26.20
CA GLU A 69 -32.23 -15.12 -25.03
C GLU A 69 -31.61 -16.52 -24.99
N GLN A 70 -30.28 -16.59 -25.08
CA GLN A 70 -29.52 -17.83 -24.94
C GLN A 70 -28.98 -17.90 -23.52
N SER A 71 -29.16 -19.02 -22.85
CA SER A 71 -28.61 -19.21 -21.51
C SER A 71 -27.77 -20.47 -21.41
N GLU A 72 -26.70 -20.35 -20.65
CA GLU A 72 -25.74 -21.41 -20.35
C GLU A 72 -25.83 -21.68 -18.84
N LYS A 73 -26.39 -22.84 -18.48
CA LYS A 73 -26.59 -23.24 -17.08
C LYS A 73 -25.47 -24.14 -16.62
N VAL A 74 -25.01 -23.86 -15.42
CA VAL A 74 -24.03 -24.66 -14.70
C VAL A 74 -24.58 -24.85 -13.29
N ASP A 75 -24.88 -26.09 -12.93
CA ASP A 75 -25.12 -26.42 -11.53
C ASP A 75 -23.82 -26.10 -10.78
N ALA A 76 -23.84 -25.26 -9.76
CA ALA A 76 -22.70 -25.11 -8.85
C ALA A 76 -22.97 -25.95 -7.59
N ILE A 77 -22.12 -25.86 -6.56
CA ILE A 77 -22.29 -26.42 -5.18
C ILE A 77 -23.68 -27.02 -4.91
N GLU A 78 -23.77 -28.21 -4.30
CA GLU A 78 -25.05 -28.87 -3.99
C GLU A 78 -26.12 -27.89 -3.47
N GLY A 79 -27.20 -27.73 -4.25
CA GLY A 79 -28.28 -26.78 -3.94
C GLY A 79 -28.12 -25.36 -4.51
N SER A 80 -27.14 -25.10 -5.36
CA SER A 80 -26.96 -23.81 -6.06
C SER A 80 -27.09 -23.95 -7.57
N GLN A 81 -27.58 -22.87 -8.21
CA GLN A 81 -27.76 -22.77 -9.66
C GLN A 81 -27.08 -21.49 -10.14
N ILE A 82 -26.14 -21.63 -11.07
CA ILE A 82 -25.46 -20.50 -11.73
C ILE A 82 -25.80 -20.53 -13.22
N GLU A 83 -26.14 -19.37 -13.77
CA GLU A 83 -26.53 -19.24 -15.16
C GLU A 83 -25.88 -17.99 -15.78
N LEU A 84 -25.23 -18.19 -16.93
CA LEU A 84 -24.78 -17.10 -17.78
C LEU A 84 -25.87 -16.82 -18.82
N ILE A 85 -26.53 -15.68 -18.67
CA ILE A 85 -27.64 -15.25 -19.51
C ILE A 85 -27.11 -14.28 -20.57
N ARG A 86 -27.14 -14.67 -21.85
CA ARG A 86 -26.65 -13.86 -22.96
C ARG A 86 -27.79 -13.02 -23.53
N ARG A 87 -27.70 -11.70 -23.38
CA ARG A 87 -28.65 -10.72 -23.90
C ARG A 87 -28.01 -9.80 -24.94
N ALA A 88 -28.85 -9.11 -25.70
CA ALA A 88 -28.41 -8.16 -26.72
C ALA A 88 -27.62 -6.97 -26.13
N ASP A 89 -27.83 -6.61 -24.86
CA ASP A 89 -27.12 -5.55 -24.17
C ASP A 89 -25.89 -6.04 -23.38
N GLY A 90 -25.57 -7.33 -23.44
CA GLY A 90 -24.42 -7.97 -22.80
C GLY A 90 -24.79 -9.19 -21.96
N PRO A 91 -23.83 -10.09 -21.67
CA PRO A 91 -24.04 -11.24 -20.80
C PRO A 91 -24.21 -10.80 -19.34
N ARG A 92 -24.98 -11.58 -18.57
CA ARG A 92 -25.26 -11.36 -17.14
C ARG A 92 -25.09 -12.66 -16.38
N LEU A 93 -24.59 -12.59 -15.16
CA LEU A 93 -24.51 -13.73 -14.25
C LEU A 93 -25.77 -13.75 -13.38
N HIS A 94 -26.41 -14.91 -13.28
CA HIS A 94 -27.48 -15.18 -12.32
C HIS A 94 -27.04 -16.29 -11.38
N TRP A 95 -27.18 -16.10 -10.08
CA TRP A 95 -26.77 -17.08 -9.08
C TRP A 95 -27.79 -17.19 -7.97
N ARG A 96 -28.32 -18.40 -7.76
CA ARG A 96 -29.13 -18.78 -6.59
C ARG A 96 -28.40 -19.81 -5.73
N VAL A 97 -28.45 -19.62 -4.40
CA VAL A 97 -27.97 -20.60 -3.40
C VAL A 97 -29.17 -20.99 -2.54
N GLY A 98 -29.65 -22.22 -2.69
CA GLY A 98 -30.94 -22.67 -2.15
C GLY A 98 -32.09 -21.80 -2.66
N ASN A 99 -32.82 -21.18 -1.73
CA ASN A 99 -33.94 -20.28 -2.06
C ASN A 99 -33.52 -18.81 -2.22
N ARG A 100 -32.26 -18.49 -1.90
CA ARG A 100 -31.74 -17.12 -1.92
C ARG A 100 -31.20 -16.79 -3.31
N GLU A 101 -31.65 -15.68 -3.88
CA GLU A 101 -30.99 -15.07 -5.04
C GLU A 101 -29.80 -14.28 -4.54
N LEU A 102 -28.58 -14.67 -4.96
CA LEU A 102 -27.34 -14.02 -4.58
C LEU A 102 -26.93 -12.98 -5.61
N ILE A 103 -27.06 -13.32 -6.90
CA ILE A 103 -26.81 -12.41 -8.02
C ILE A 103 -28.03 -12.44 -8.93
N SER A 104 -28.67 -11.28 -9.10
CA SER A 104 -29.86 -11.11 -9.91
C SER A 104 -29.55 -10.88 -11.39
N SER A 105 -30.30 -11.56 -12.26
CA SER A 105 -30.29 -11.35 -13.72
C SER A 105 -30.71 -9.92 -14.13
N ALA A 106 -31.34 -9.16 -13.24
CA ALA A 106 -31.67 -7.76 -13.43
C ALA A 106 -30.46 -6.82 -13.31
N GLY A 107 -29.34 -7.31 -12.76
CA GLY A 107 -28.07 -6.61 -12.61
C GLY A 107 -27.46 -6.13 -13.95
N PRO A 108 -26.46 -5.24 -13.92
CA PRO A 108 -25.77 -4.77 -15.13
C PRO A 108 -25.12 -5.93 -15.91
N ALA A 109 -24.80 -5.67 -17.18
CA ALA A 109 -23.97 -6.58 -17.96
C ALA A 109 -22.60 -6.80 -17.29
N LEU A 110 -21.98 -7.95 -17.55
CA LEU A 110 -20.68 -8.35 -17.00
C LEU A 110 -19.50 -7.47 -17.41
N TYR A 111 -19.75 -6.53 -18.31
CA TYR A 111 -18.81 -5.50 -18.72
C TYR A 111 -19.54 -4.23 -19.16
N THR A 112 -18.87 -3.07 -19.03
CA THR A 112 -19.42 -1.81 -19.54
C THR A 112 -19.34 -1.76 -21.07
N ARG A 113 -20.23 -0.98 -21.70
CA ARG A 113 -20.20 -0.84 -23.17
C ARG A 113 -18.90 -0.22 -23.62
N SER A 114 -18.20 -0.92 -24.50
CA SER A 114 -17.01 -0.46 -25.21
C SER A 114 -17.18 -0.72 -26.72
N ALA A 115 -16.32 -0.11 -27.53
CA ALA A 115 -16.16 -0.45 -28.94
C ALA A 115 -15.28 -1.69 -29.15
N CYS A 116 -14.66 -2.22 -28.09
CA CYS A 116 -14.02 -3.53 -28.12
C CYS A 116 -15.05 -4.65 -28.30
N ASP A 117 -14.65 -5.69 -29.01
CA ASP A 117 -15.38 -6.96 -29.01
C ASP A 117 -15.01 -7.72 -27.72
N VAL A 118 -16.03 -8.18 -26.99
CA VAL A 118 -15.85 -8.84 -25.69
C VAL A 118 -16.57 -10.16 -25.71
N GLN A 119 -15.79 -11.23 -25.59
CA GLN A 119 -16.31 -12.59 -25.47
C GLN A 119 -16.15 -13.07 -24.03
N VAL A 120 -17.21 -13.69 -23.50
CA VAL A 120 -17.22 -14.25 -22.15
C VAL A 120 -17.58 -15.73 -22.22
N GLN A 121 -16.69 -16.58 -21.68
CA GLN A 121 -16.92 -18.00 -21.46
C GLN A 121 -16.99 -18.27 -19.95
N MET A 122 -17.79 -19.24 -19.54
CA MET A 122 -17.97 -19.60 -18.13
C MET A 122 -17.49 -21.03 -17.90
N GLU A 123 -16.61 -21.21 -16.93
CA GLU A 123 -16.16 -22.52 -16.44
C GLU A 123 -16.64 -22.73 -15.00
N ARG A 124 -17.10 -23.94 -14.69
CA ARG A 124 -17.50 -24.32 -13.34
C ARG A 124 -16.27 -24.59 -12.47
N ILE A 125 -16.31 -24.13 -11.22
CA ILE A 125 -15.40 -24.56 -10.15
C ILE A 125 -16.20 -25.05 -8.94
N GLU A 126 -15.51 -25.59 -7.93
CA GLU A 126 -16.14 -26.16 -6.74
C GLU A 126 -17.03 -25.13 -6.02
N GLU A 127 -16.51 -23.94 -5.72
CA GLU A 127 -17.22 -22.89 -4.98
C GLU A 127 -17.92 -21.83 -5.85
N GLY A 128 -17.98 -21.99 -7.18
CA GLY A 128 -18.52 -20.96 -8.07
C GLY A 128 -18.17 -21.12 -9.54
N VAL A 129 -17.72 -20.04 -10.17
CA VAL A 129 -17.37 -19.99 -11.60
C VAL A 129 -16.11 -19.18 -11.90
N LEU A 130 -15.45 -19.54 -12.99
CA LEU A 130 -14.48 -18.69 -13.69
C LEU A 130 -15.15 -18.09 -14.91
N LEU A 131 -14.96 -16.79 -15.11
CA LEU A 131 -15.42 -16.05 -16.28
C LEU A 131 -14.18 -15.68 -17.10
N HIS A 132 -13.99 -16.33 -18.24
CA HIS A 132 -12.88 -16.05 -19.15
C HIS A 132 -13.31 -14.97 -20.15
N TYR A 133 -12.63 -13.83 -20.09
CA TYR A 133 -12.84 -12.69 -20.96
C TYR A 133 -11.76 -12.66 -22.05
N THR A 134 -12.18 -12.60 -23.31
CA THR A 134 -11.33 -12.22 -24.43
C THR A 134 -11.79 -10.86 -24.93
N ILE A 135 -10.94 -9.85 -24.82
CA ILE A 135 -11.24 -8.46 -25.19
C ILE A 135 -10.36 -8.08 -26.37
N ALA A 136 -10.96 -7.91 -27.54
CA ALA A 136 -10.28 -7.54 -28.76
C ALA A 136 -10.69 -6.14 -29.22
N ASN A 137 -9.76 -5.38 -29.80
CA ASN A 137 -10.09 -4.14 -30.50
C ASN A 137 -10.15 -4.37 -32.02
N PRO A 138 -11.35 -4.63 -32.59
CA PRO A 138 -11.48 -4.86 -34.03
C PRO A 138 -11.46 -3.56 -34.86
N THR A 139 -11.38 -2.40 -34.20
CA THR A 139 -11.50 -1.10 -34.87
C THR A 139 -10.17 -0.61 -35.42
N GLY A 140 -10.22 0.43 -36.26
CA GLY A 140 -9.01 1.08 -36.81
C GLY A 140 -8.38 2.15 -35.89
N SER A 141 -8.87 2.33 -34.67
CA SER A 141 -8.33 3.30 -33.71
C SER A 141 -8.18 2.69 -32.30
N PRO A 142 -7.32 3.24 -31.43
CA PRO A 142 -7.24 2.79 -30.04
C PRO A 142 -8.61 2.86 -29.34
N GLN A 143 -8.96 1.83 -28.58
CA GLN A 143 -10.23 1.76 -27.84
C GLN A 143 -9.97 1.55 -26.36
N HIS A 144 -10.78 2.19 -25.53
CA HIS A 144 -10.76 1.93 -24.10
C HIS A 144 -11.28 0.52 -23.81
N THR A 145 -10.55 -0.21 -22.99
CA THR A 145 -11.01 -1.45 -22.39
C THR A 145 -12.30 -1.21 -21.59
N PRO A 146 -13.22 -2.19 -21.56
CA PRO A 146 -14.39 -2.10 -20.70
C PRO A 146 -14.02 -2.31 -19.22
N ASP A 147 -14.85 -1.81 -18.32
CA ASP A 147 -14.83 -2.26 -16.92
C ASP A 147 -15.42 -3.67 -16.87
N LEU A 148 -14.87 -4.55 -16.02
CA LEU A 148 -15.47 -5.85 -15.71
C LEU A 148 -16.35 -5.70 -14.47
N VAL A 149 -17.58 -6.24 -14.52
CA VAL A 149 -18.61 -5.96 -13.51
C VAL A 149 -19.26 -7.25 -13.04
N ILE A 150 -19.24 -7.51 -11.74
CA ILE A 150 -20.11 -8.50 -11.10
C ILE A 150 -21.20 -7.71 -10.37
N GLY A 151 -22.34 -7.51 -11.03
CA GLY A 151 -23.45 -6.71 -10.49
C GLY A 151 -24.72 -7.53 -10.27
N GLY A 152 -25.75 -6.91 -9.69
CA GLY A 152 -26.96 -7.64 -9.31
C GLY A 152 -26.86 -8.33 -7.95
N ILE A 153 -25.82 -8.04 -7.17
CA ILE A 153 -25.56 -8.76 -5.91
C ILE A 153 -26.60 -8.33 -4.86
N ALA A 154 -27.47 -9.25 -4.47
CA ALA A 154 -28.61 -9.00 -3.57
C ALA A 154 -28.21 -9.23 -2.10
N MET A 155 -27.41 -8.31 -1.56
CA MET A 155 -27.05 -8.26 -0.14
C MET A 155 -27.56 -6.97 0.50
N PRO A 156 -28.11 -7.00 1.72
CA PRO A 156 -28.61 -5.80 2.38
C PRO A 156 -27.47 -4.81 2.66
N ARG A 157 -27.65 -3.55 2.26
CA ARG A 157 -26.62 -2.51 2.40
C ARG A 157 -26.15 -2.32 3.84
N ASP A 158 -27.07 -2.37 4.79
CA ASP A 158 -26.83 -1.96 6.19
C ASP A 158 -26.21 -3.07 7.05
N THR A 159 -26.10 -4.29 6.52
CA THR A 159 -25.56 -5.45 7.24
C THR A 159 -24.39 -6.11 6.51
N VAL A 160 -23.92 -5.51 5.41
CA VAL A 160 -22.83 -6.07 4.62
C VAL A 160 -21.49 -5.57 5.14
N GLU A 161 -20.49 -6.44 5.14
CA GLU A 161 -19.08 -6.06 5.24
C GLU A 161 -18.41 -6.26 3.89
N ILE A 162 -17.39 -5.47 3.63
CA ILE A 162 -16.61 -5.51 2.40
C ILE A 162 -15.17 -5.87 2.70
N VAL A 163 -14.49 -6.49 1.73
CA VAL A 163 -13.03 -6.68 1.80
C VAL A 163 -12.34 -5.35 1.53
N GLU A 164 -11.63 -4.86 2.55
CA GLU A 164 -10.62 -3.79 2.42
C GLU A 164 -9.29 -4.45 2.07
N ASN A 165 -8.74 -4.06 0.91
CA ASN A 165 -7.61 -4.74 0.28
C ASN A 165 -6.47 -3.77 -0.03
N ALA A 166 -6.30 -2.73 0.78
CA ALA A 166 -5.16 -1.83 0.63
C ALA A 166 -3.84 -2.53 1.03
N ARG A 167 -3.37 -2.29 2.26
CA ARG A 167 -2.08 -2.81 2.75
C ARG A 167 -2.23 -4.02 3.68
N HIS A 168 -3.44 -4.24 4.14
CA HIS A 168 -3.84 -5.33 5.01
C HIS A 168 -5.25 -5.76 4.59
N VAL A 169 -5.45 -7.06 4.37
CA VAL A 169 -6.72 -7.57 3.86
C VAL A 169 -7.61 -7.98 5.01
N HIS A 170 -8.74 -7.28 5.17
CA HIS A 170 -9.69 -7.56 6.25
C HIS A 170 -11.10 -7.14 5.85
N LEU A 171 -12.08 -7.61 6.64
CA LEU A 171 -13.47 -7.25 6.49
C LEU A 171 -13.78 -5.99 7.29
N ARG A 172 -14.58 -5.09 6.71
CA ARG A 172 -15.05 -3.88 7.38
C ARG A 172 -16.41 -3.45 6.87
N GLU A 173 -17.12 -2.65 7.66
CA GLU A 173 -18.33 -2.00 7.20
C GLU A 173 -18.02 -1.00 6.05
N PRO A 174 -18.90 -0.90 5.03
CA PRO A 174 -18.80 0.12 4.00
C PRO A 174 -18.81 1.52 4.59
N THR A 175 -17.87 2.37 4.18
CA THR A 175 -17.84 3.79 4.56
C THR A 175 -18.37 4.62 3.41
N GLU A 176 -19.44 5.39 3.58
CA GLU A 176 -19.92 6.28 2.50
C GLU A 176 -18.78 7.18 1.99
N ALA A 177 -18.39 7.06 0.71
CA ALA A 177 -17.45 8.01 0.14
C ALA A 177 -18.15 9.34 -0.12
N ARG A 178 -17.36 10.40 -0.35
CA ARG A 178 -17.89 11.74 -0.66
C ARG A 178 -18.79 11.77 -1.90
N ASP A 179 -18.65 10.80 -2.80
CA ASP A 179 -19.52 10.62 -3.96
C ASP A 179 -20.60 9.59 -3.65
N ARG A 180 -21.88 9.92 -3.87
CA ARG A 180 -23.04 9.24 -3.26
C ARG A 180 -23.24 7.78 -3.69
N ASN A 181 -22.50 7.33 -4.71
CA ASN A 181 -22.61 6.01 -5.33
C ASN A 181 -21.34 5.15 -5.22
N ILE A 182 -20.20 5.75 -4.82
CA ILE A 182 -18.94 5.03 -4.57
C ILE A 182 -18.84 4.87 -3.06
N LEU A 183 -18.65 3.64 -2.57
CA LEU A 183 -18.67 3.36 -1.13
C LEU A 183 -17.30 2.98 -0.57
N HIS A 184 -16.24 3.02 -1.39
CA HIS A 184 -14.91 2.69 -0.93
C HIS A 184 -13.84 3.46 -1.69
N ALA A 185 -12.69 3.71 -1.03
CA ALA A 185 -11.54 4.28 -1.72
C ALA A 185 -11.05 3.27 -2.77
N MET A 186 -11.09 3.69 -4.03
CA MET A 186 -10.63 2.87 -5.14
C MET A 186 -9.11 2.69 -5.02
N ARG A 187 -8.65 1.44 -5.12
CA ARG A 187 -7.22 1.09 -5.09
C ARG A 187 -6.87 0.33 -6.36
N SER A 188 -5.70 0.59 -6.91
CA SER A 188 -5.18 -0.17 -8.04
C SER A 188 -4.21 -1.25 -7.58
N TYR A 189 -4.27 -2.42 -8.20
CA TYR A 189 -3.29 -3.49 -8.08
C TYR A 189 -2.37 -3.44 -9.29
N PRO A 190 -1.03 -3.54 -9.13
CA PRO A 190 -0.31 -3.83 -7.89
C PRO A 190 0.10 -2.60 -7.05
N ALA A 191 -0.20 -1.38 -7.49
CA ALA A 191 0.41 -0.16 -6.93
C ALA A 191 -0.08 0.22 -5.52
N GLU A 192 -1.34 -0.02 -5.18
CA GLU A 192 -1.97 0.45 -3.94
C GLU A 192 -2.72 -0.62 -3.13
N SER A 193 -2.87 -1.81 -3.70
CA SER A 193 -3.60 -2.93 -3.10
C SER A 193 -2.76 -4.20 -3.06
N TYR A 194 -3.04 -5.07 -2.10
CA TYR A 194 -2.26 -6.27 -1.85
C TYR A 194 -2.44 -7.32 -2.95
N SER A 195 -3.69 -7.57 -3.36
CA SER A 195 -4.09 -8.49 -4.43
C SER A 195 -5.23 -7.88 -5.26
N PRO A 196 -5.63 -8.40 -6.44
CA PRO A 196 -6.77 -7.90 -7.20
C PRO A 196 -8.09 -8.60 -6.79
N VAL A 197 -8.47 -8.50 -5.51
CA VAL A 197 -9.66 -9.15 -4.93
C VAL A 197 -10.70 -8.18 -4.36
N LEU A 198 -11.98 -8.54 -4.50
CA LEU A 198 -13.17 -7.88 -3.94
C LEU A 198 -14.03 -8.92 -3.21
N GLY A 199 -14.79 -8.51 -2.20
CA GLY A 199 -15.65 -9.42 -1.44
C GLY A 199 -16.73 -8.71 -0.65
N LEU A 200 -17.89 -9.36 -0.51
CA LEU A 200 -19.04 -8.90 0.27
C LEU A 200 -19.48 -10.03 1.20
N ARG A 201 -19.64 -9.72 2.49
CA ARG A 201 -20.08 -10.65 3.54
C ARG A 201 -21.39 -10.18 4.15
N ASP A 202 -22.32 -11.09 4.38
CA ASP A 202 -23.38 -10.90 5.39
C ASP A 202 -23.42 -12.08 6.38
N SER A 203 -24.50 -12.21 7.13
CA SER A 203 -24.64 -13.26 8.15
C SER A 203 -24.69 -14.69 7.58
N ASP A 204 -24.99 -14.86 6.30
CA ASP A 204 -25.28 -16.19 5.73
C ASP A 204 -24.27 -16.60 4.66
N VAL A 205 -23.69 -15.62 3.94
CA VAL A 205 -22.78 -15.92 2.83
C VAL A 205 -21.66 -14.87 2.68
N PHE A 206 -20.51 -15.34 2.22
CA PHE A 206 -19.47 -14.51 1.64
C PHE A 206 -19.43 -14.71 0.13
N LEU A 207 -19.56 -13.63 -0.64
CA LEU A 207 -19.34 -13.63 -2.09
C LEU A 207 -18.00 -12.94 -2.37
N GLY A 208 -17.05 -13.66 -2.95
CA GLY A 208 -15.74 -13.16 -3.36
C GLY A 208 -15.57 -13.12 -4.87
N SER A 209 -14.80 -12.16 -5.35
CA SER A 209 -14.35 -12.10 -6.74
C SER A 209 -12.90 -11.65 -6.87
N SER A 210 -12.19 -12.16 -7.87
CA SER A 210 -10.78 -11.85 -8.12
C SER A 210 -10.45 -11.84 -9.60
N VAL A 211 -9.52 -10.98 -10.03
CA VAL A 211 -8.99 -10.99 -11.40
C VAL A 211 -7.69 -11.78 -11.45
N ILE A 212 -7.66 -12.81 -12.29
CA ILE A 212 -6.49 -13.64 -12.59
C ILE A 212 -5.96 -13.23 -13.96
N TYR A 213 -4.75 -12.70 -13.98
CA TYR A 213 -4.11 -12.23 -15.20
C TYR A 213 -2.58 -12.21 -15.07
N ASP A 214 -1.90 -12.09 -16.20
CA ASP A 214 -0.46 -11.91 -16.25
C ASP A 214 -0.11 -10.43 -16.07
N VAL A 215 0.13 -10.02 -14.82
CA VAL A 215 0.44 -8.62 -14.48
C VAL A 215 1.66 -8.06 -15.25
N PHE A 216 2.65 -8.89 -15.59
CA PHE A 216 3.85 -8.44 -16.29
C PHE A 216 3.69 -8.42 -17.81
N ALA A 217 2.94 -9.36 -18.37
CA ALA A 217 2.71 -9.42 -19.81
C ALA A 217 1.67 -8.39 -20.26
N THR A 218 0.61 -8.16 -19.47
CA THR A 218 -0.45 -7.22 -19.87
C THR A 218 -0.12 -5.77 -19.55
N LYS A 219 0.75 -5.51 -18.55
CA LYS A 219 1.08 -4.15 -18.08
C LYS A 219 -0.19 -3.34 -17.73
N LEU A 220 -1.16 -4.03 -17.14
CA LEU A 220 -2.43 -3.45 -16.70
C LEU A 220 -2.44 -3.30 -15.18
N GLU A 221 -2.84 -2.12 -14.74
CA GLU A 221 -3.31 -1.94 -13.36
C GLU A 221 -4.80 -2.30 -13.29
N VAL A 222 -5.20 -3.02 -12.23
CA VAL A 222 -6.60 -3.33 -11.97
C VAL A 222 -7.09 -2.47 -10.82
N GLN A 223 -7.93 -1.49 -11.10
CA GLN A 223 -8.60 -0.70 -10.08
C GLN A 223 -9.88 -1.39 -9.62
N MET A 224 -10.06 -1.46 -8.30
CA MET A 224 -11.17 -2.18 -7.68
C MET A 224 -12.15 -1.23 -6.99
N ASP A 225 -13.44 -1.43 -7.21
CA ASP A 225 -14.51 -0.57 -6.71
C ASP A 225 -15.76 -1.36 -6.29
N TYR A 226 -16.48 -0.83 -5.29
CA TYR A 226 -17.79 -1.29 -4.86
C TYR A 226 -18.83 -0.20 -5.13
N ARG A 227 -19.86 -0.54 -5.92
CA ARG A 227 -20.96 0.36 -6.26
C ARG A 227 -22.27 -0.16 -5.68
N TRP A 228 -23.06 0.74 -5.10
CA TRP A 228 -24.42 0.43 -4.63
C TRP A 228 -25.44 1.18 -5.47
N ASP A 229 -26.38 0.47 -6.11
CA ASP A 229 -27.51 1.08 -6.79
C ASP A 229 -28.67 1.22 -5.80
N ARG A 230 -29.01 2.45 -5.43
CA ARG A 230 -30.12 2.72 -4.51
C ARG A 230 -31.50 2.38 -5.08
N ARG A 231 -31.66 2.31 -6.40
CA ARG A 231 -32.95 2.04 -7.04
C ARG A 231 -33.20 0.55 -7.21
N ALA A 232 -32.17 -0.18 -7.58
CA ALA A 232 -32.23 -1.63 -7.74
C ALA A 232 -31.91 -2.39 -6.44
N GLU A 233 -31.41 -1.69 -5.42
CA GLU A 233 -31.03 -2.26 -4.12
C GLU A 233 -30.03 -3.43 -4.26
N HIS A 234 -29.06 -3.26 -5.15
CA HIS A 234 -28.00 -4.25 -5.40
C HIS A 234 -26.59 -3.66 -5.28
N TRP A 235 -25.64 -4.54 -5.00
CA TRP A 235 -24.21 -4.25 -5.09
C TRP A 235 -23.66 -4.58 -6.47
N SER A 236 -22.53 -3.95 -6.79
CA SER A 236 -21.66 -4.34 -7.89
C SER A 236 -20.21 -4.28 -7.45
N MET A 237 -19.46 -5.35 -7.73
CA MET A 237 -18.01 -5.36 -7.70
C MET A 237 -17.49 -5.00 -9.09
N VAL A 238 -16.60 -4.02 -9.17
CA VAL A 238 -16.10 -3.49 -10.45
C VAL A 238 -14.59 -3.56 -10.49
N PHE A 239 -14.06 -4.13 -11.58
CA PHE A 239 -12.64 -4.14 -11.91
C PHE A 239 -12.43 -3.28 -13.15
N GLN A 240 -11.78 -2.13 -12.97
CA GLN A 240 -11.46 -1.20 -14.06
C GLN A 240 -10.03 -1.44 -14.50
N LEU A 241 -9.83 -1.61 -15.81
CA LEU A 241 -8.52 -1.90 -16.39
C LEU A 241 -7.87 -0.58 -16.76
N TRP A 242 -6.72 -0.28 -16.16
CA TRP A 242 -6.01 0.98 -16.32
C TRP A 242 -4.66 0.75 -16.99
N ASP A 243 -4.29 1.68 -17.87
CA ASP A 243 -2.96 1.70 -18.45
C ASP A 243 -1.97 2.00 -17.34
N GLU A 244 -0.98 1.13 -17.16
CA GLU A 244 0.16 1.34 -16.28
C GLU A 244 1.11 2.36 -16.95
N ARG A 245 0.61 3.56 -17.21
CA ARG A 245 1.40 4.65 -17.79
C ARG A 245 1.94 5.51 -16.68
N PRO A 246 3.24 5.40 -16.41
CA PRO A 246 3.92 6.30 -15.50
C PRO A 246 3.75 7.77 -15.91
N ASP A 247 3.72 8.58 -14.87
CA ASP A 247 3.65 10.02 -14.97
C ASP A 247 5.00 10.55 -15.44
N ARG A 248 5.15 10.76 -16.75
CA ARG A 248 6.34 11.38 -17.38
C ARG A 248 6.75 12.73 -16.77
N SER A 249 5.89 13.34 -15.95
CA SER A 249 6.18 14.60 -15.26
C SER A 249 6.00 14.39 -13.77
N GLY A 250 7.06 14.04 -13.04
CA GLY A 250 7.06 13.76 -11.59
C GLY A 250 6.52 14.86 -10.64
N ASP A 251 5.78 15.84 -11.15
CA ASP A 251 5.14 16.92 -10.42
C ASP A 251 3.66 16.67 -10.06
N ARG A 252 2.89 15.83 -10.76
CA ARG A 252 1.50 15.49 -10.34
C ARG A 252 0.99 14.17 -10.91
N PRO A 253 0.55 13.20 -10.07
CA PRO A 253 -0.02 11.95 -10.54
C PRO A 253 -1.11 12.25 -11.57
N ARG A 254 -0.86 11.88 -12.82
CA ARG A 254 -1.82 12.04 -13.89
C ARG A 254 -3.09 11.30 -13.47
N ALA A 255 -4.24 11.95 -13.67
CA ALA A 255 -5.52 11.28 -13.47
C ALA A 255 -5.47 9.96 -14.26
N PRO A 256 -5.66 8.82 -13.60
CA PRO A 256 -5.49 7.54 -14.27
C PRO A 256 -6.46 7.42 -15.44
N SER A 257 -6.01 6.78 -16.52
CA SER A 257 -6.80 6.59 -17.72
C SER A 257 -7.12 5.13 -17.93
N ALA A 258 -8.36 4.83 -18.29
CA ALA A 258 -8.78 3.50 -18.71
C ALA A 258 -7.83 2.98 -19.80
N ALA A 259 -7.41 1.72 -19.65
CA ALA A 259 -6.44 1.10 -20.52
C ALA A 259 -6.92 1.12 -21.97
N GLN A 260 -6.00 1.26 -22.90
CA GLN A 260 -6.33 1.31 -24.32
C GLN A 260 -5.72 0.15 -25.09
N LEU A 261 -6.55 -0.60 -25.80
CA LEU A 261 -6.11 -1.59 -26.77
C LEU A 261 -5.84 -0.91 -28.12
N GLN A 262 -4.69 -1.18 -28.72
CA GLN A 262 -4.38 -0.77 -30.09
C GLN A 262 -5.25 -1.53 -31.11
N PRO A 263 -5.40 -1.01 -32.34
CA PRO A 263 -6.08 -1.73 -33.42
C PRO A 263 -5.53 -3.15 -33.61
N GLY A 264 -6.40 -4.16 -33.53
CA GLY A 264 -6.06 -5.57 -33.66
C GLY A 264 -5.43 -6.21 -32.42
N GLU A 265 -5.24 -5.46 -31.33
CA GLU A 265 -4.76 -6.00 -30.06
C GLU A 265 -5.87 -6.77 -29.33
N GLU A 266 -5.47 -7.81 -28.62
CA GLU A 266 -6.33 -8.68 -27.83
C GLU A 266 -5.69 -8.96 -26.47
N ILE A 267 -6.50 -8.94 -25.42
CA ILE A 267 -6.11 -9.38 -24.08
C ILE A 267 -7.08 -10.44 -23.56
N THR A 268 -6.54 -11.36 -22.75
CA THR A 268 -7.34 -12.38 -22.06
C THR A 268 -7.19 -12.21 -20.55
N LEU A 269 -8.32 -12.24 -19.83
CA LEU A 269 -8.40 -12.10 -18.38
C LEU A 269 -9.37 -13.16 -17.85
N THR A 270 -9.16 -13.64 -16.62
CA THR A 270 -10.13 -14.52 -15.95
C THR A 270 -10.63 -13.86 -14.67
N VAL A 271 -11.95 -13.79 -14.48
CA VAL A 271 -12.56 -13.35 -13.22
C VAL A 271 -13.12 -14.56 -12.50
N SER A 272 -12.61 -14.85 -11.31
CA SER A 272 -13.23 -15.85 -10.43
C SER A 272 -14.37 -15.20 -9.65
N VAL A 273 -15.48 -15.91 -9.49
CA VAL A 273 -16.59 -15.52 -8.62
C VAL A 273 -17.00 -16.75 -7.80
N ALA A 274 -16.92 -16.65 -6.48
CA ALA A 274 -17.15 -17.76 -5.58
C ALA A 274 -17.99 -17.35 -4.36
N ALA A 275 -18.83 -18.26 -3.88
CA ALA A 275 -19.68 -18.05 -2.70
C ALA A 275 -19.40 -19.15 -1.68
N VAL A 276 -19.14 -18.76 -0.44
CA VAL A 276 -18.74 -19.65 0.65
C VAL A 276 -19.44 -19.23 1.96
N GLU A 277 -19.31 -20.05 2.99
CA GLU A 277 -19.76 -19.68 4.34
C GLU A 277 -19.03 -18.42 4.85
N PRO A 278 -19.69 -17.53 5.62
CA PRO A 278 -19.12 -16.25 6.07
C PRO A 278 -17.78 -16.36 6.81
N ASP A 279 -17.61 -17.41 7.61
CA ASP A 279 -16.39 -17.65 8.41
C ASP A 279 -15.28 -18.33 7.60
N SER A 280 -15.60 -18.84 6.40
CA SER A 280 -14.66 -19.46 5.46
C SER A 280 -14.29 -18.52 4.30
N TRP A 281 -14.45 -17.20 4.49
CA TRP A 281 -14.40 -16.19 3.44
C TRP A 281 -13.14 -16.25 2.56
N VAL A 282 -11.96 -16.55 3.13
CA VAL A 282 -10.70 -16.67 2.37
C VAL A 282 -10.76 -17.75 1.28
N HIS A 283 -11.59 -18.78 1.46
CA HIS A 283 -11.74 -19.87 0.48
C HIS A 283 -12.41 -19.43 -0.82
N ALA A 284 -13.17 -18.33 -0.83
CA ALA A 284 -13.69 -17.76 -2.08
C ALA A 284 -12.59 -17.32 -3.05
N TYR A 285 -11.34 -17.17 -2.57
CA TYR A 285 -10.18 -16.77 -3.37
C TYR A 285 -9.27 -17.94 -3.73
N ARG A 286 -9.74 -19.19 -3.61
CA ARG A 286 -8.96 -20.39 -3.96
C ARG A 286 -8.40 -20.36 -5.37
N SER A 287 -9.23 -20.04 -6.38
CA SER A 287 -8.78 -19.96 -7.77
C SER A 287 -7.66 -18.94 -7.98
N TYR A 288 -7.75 -17.78 -7.30
CA TYR A 288 -6.70 -16.78 -7.34
C TYR A 288 -5.42 -17.29 -6.70
N ARG A 289 -5.51 -17.86 -5.49
CA ARG A 289 -4.36 -18.46 -4.79
C ARG A 289 -3.68 -19.52 -5.64
N ASP A 290 -4.44 -20.44 -6.20
CA ASP A 290 -3.88 -21.56 -6.97
C ASP A 290 -3.17 -21.05 -8.24
N ALA A 291 -3.78 -20.11 -8.95
CA ALA A 291 -3.14 -19.45 -10.10
C ALA A 291 -1.90 -18.64 -9.69
N PHE A 292 -1.95 -17.93 -8.57
CA PHE A 292 -0.84 -17.15 -8.03
C PHE A 292 0.34 -18.06 -7.65
N VAL A 293 0.10 -19.13 -6.89
CA VAL A 293 1.13 -20.10 -6.47
C VAL A 293 1.69 -20.84 -7.68
N GLN A 294 0.86 -21.25 -8.63
CA GLN A 294 1.31 -21.88 -9.87
C GLN A 294 2.27 -20.98 -10.65
N ARG A 295 1.99 -19.67 -10.66
CA ARG A 295 2.76 -18.70 -11.44
C ARG A 295 4.02 -18.21 -10.73
N PHE A 296 3.90 -17.80 -9.47
CA PHE A 296 4.95 -17.09 -8.74
C PHE A 296 5.66 -17.97 -7.69
N GLY A 297 5.05 -19.09 -7.30
CA GLY A 297 5.56 -19.99 -6.28
C GLY A 297 5.19 -19.56 -4.86
N THR A 298 6.01 -20.00 -3.89
CA THR A 298 5.89 -19.70 -2.47
C THR A 298 6.92 -18.67 -2.02
N VAL A 299 6.91 -18.31 -0.73
CA VAL A 299 7.95 -17.44 -0.14
C VAL A 299 9.35 -17.94 -0.45
N ARG A 300 10.29 -17.00 -0.65
CA ARG A 300 11.70 -17.24 -0.98
C ARG A 300 12.64 -16.87 0.17
N TYR A 301 12.10 -16.75 1.37
CA TYR A 301 12.81 -16.44 2.61
C TYR A 301 12.23 -17.27 3.75
N GLU A 302 13.00 -17.37 4.84
CA GLU A 302 12.54 -17.99 6.07
C GLU A 302 11.89 -16.93 6.96
N ARG A 303 10.63 -17.17 7.35
CA ARG A 303 9.96 -16.37 8.37
C ARG A 303 10.68 -16.54 9.70
N SER A 304 10.84 -15.46 10.44
CA SER A 304 11.35 -15.55 11.81
C SER A 304 10.33 -15.17 12.88
N GLY A 305 9.44 -14.20 12.64
CA GLY A 305 8.45 -13.80 13.64
C GLY A 305 9.02 -13.06 14.85
N GLU A 306 10.34 -12.91 14.95
CA GLU A 306 11.02 -12.25 16.06
C GLU A 306 10.77 -10.73 16.05
N PRO A 307 10.23 -10.15 17.14
CA PRO A 307 9.98 -8.71 17.22
C PRO A 307 11.25 -7.88 17.07
N ILE A 308 11.12 -6.74 16.38
CA ILE A 308 12.21 -5.83 16.09
C ILE A 308 12.16 -4.62 17.01
N LYS A 309 13.29 -4.33 17.66
CA LYS A 309 13.48 -3.04 18.31
C LYS A 309 13.81 -1.98 17.26
N ALA A 310 12.96 -0.97 17.08
CA ALA A 310 13.23 0.11 16.14
C ALA A 310 13.89 1.32 16.80
N ILE A 311 14.93 1.86 16.15
CA ILE A 311 15.67 3.04 16.61
C ILE A 311 15.79 4.03 15.46
N SER A 312 15.22 5.22 15.63
CA SER A 312 15.46 6.36 14.73
C SER A 312 16.72 7.09 15.18
N LEU A 313 17.75 7.17 14.33
CA LEU A 313 18.97 7.89 14.66
C LEU A 313 18.86 9.39 14.39
N GLY A 314 17.99 9.81 13.48
CA GLY A 314 17.78 11.21 13.11
C GLY A 314 16.32 11.67 13.06
N THR A 315 16.13 12.92 12.66
CA THR A 315 14.85 13.52 12.29
C THR A 315 15.07 14.92 11.69
N VAL A 316 14.23 15.31 10.72
CA VAL A 316 14.32 16.63 10.04
C VAL A 316 14.25 17.78 11.04
N ALA A 317 13.50 17.62 12.13
CA ALA A 317 13.39 18.65 13.17
C ALA A 317 14.70 18.94 13.92
N GLN A 318 15.71 18.07 13.80
CA GLN A 318 17.02 18.25 14.44
C GLN A 318 18.07 18.82 13.48
N VAL A 319 17.73 19.03 12.20
CA VAL A 319 18.65 19.58 11.20
C VAL A 319 18.99 21.03 11.55
N SER A 320 20.28 21.32 11.71
CA SER A 320 20.82 22.67 11.93
C SER A 320 22.21 22.79 11.33
N ALA A 321 22.82 23.99 11.38
CA ALA A 321 24.19 24.17 10.91
C ALA A 321 25.20 23.29 11.67
N GLU A 322 24.98 23.09 12.98
CA GLU A 322 25.80 22.26 13.86
C GLU A 322 25.39 20.79 13.84
N ASN A 323 24.28 20.44 13.21
CA ASN A 323 23.74 19.09 13.10
C ASN A 323 23.18 18.88 11.68
N PRO A 324 24.01 18.96 10.64
CA PRO A 324 23.54 18.99 9.26
C PRO A 324 22.79 17.70 8.86
N ARG A 325 23.10 16.58 9.52
CA ARG A 325 22.47 15.26 9.30
C ARG A 325 21.25 15.00 10.18
N GLY A 326 20.86 15.97 11.02
CA GLY A 326 19.67 15.87 11.87
C GLY A 326 19.68 14.71 12.86
N TYR A 327 20.84 14.28 13.37
CA TYR A 327 20.90 13.23 14.38
C TYR A 327 20.21 13.68 15.68
N ASN A 328 19.58 12.74 16.38
CA ASN A 328 18.93 13.03 17.65
C ASN A 328 19.94 13.56 18.67
N ARG A 329 19.69 14.75 19.27
CA ARG A 329 20.62 15.42 20.21
C ARG A 329 20.94 14.61 21.46
N ARG A 330 19.95 13.87 21.97
CA ARG A 330 20.16 12.94 23.09
C ARG A 330 20.94 11.69 22.67
N GLY A 331 21.14 11.51 21.38
CA GLY A 331 21.86 10.37 20.85
C GLY A 331 21.09 9.08 20.89
N PHE A 332 21.82 8.02 20.57
CA PHE A 332 21.46 6.68 20.96
C PHE A 332 21.76 6.49 22.46
N ALA A 333 20.78 6.02 23.23
CA ALA A 333 20.91 5.73 24.67
C ALA A 333 21.45 6.87 25.57
N GLY A 334 21.29 8.14 25.19
CA GLY A 334 21.81 9.25 26.00
C GLY A 334 23.31 9.53 25.79
N HIS A 335 23.98 8.81 24.88
CA HIS A 335 25.43 8.87 24.71
C HIS A 335 25.90 10.00 23.78
N GLY A 336 24.98 10.82 23.26
CA GLY A 336 25.29 11.92 22.33
C GLY A 336 25.08 11.54 20.87
N ARG A 337 25.20 12.52 19.97
CA ARG A 337 24.81 12.35 18.57
C ARG A 337 25.72 11.37 17.82
N MET A 338 25.18 10.62 16.87
CA MET A 338 25.93 9.63 16.09
C MET A 338 27.13 10.22 15.34
N ASP A 339 27.04 11.47 14.86
CA ASP A 339 28.17 12.16 14.21
C ASP A 339 29.30 12.53 15.18
N GLN A 340 29.05 12.52 16.49
CA GLN A 340 30.02 12.87 17.52
C GLN A 340 30.61 11.63 18.19
N VAL A 341 29.79 10.63 18.49
CA VAL A 341 30.20 9.45 19.28
C VAL A 341 30.14 8.13 18.51
N GLY A 342 29.54 8.11 17.32
CA GLY A 342 29.39 6.89 16.52
C GLY A 342 28.55 5.83 17.21
N TRP A 343 29.02 4.58 17.17
CA TRP A 343 28.40 3.40 17.76
C TRP A 343 28.80 3.15 19.22
N ALA A 344 29.51 4.11 19.83
CA ALA A 344 29.98 4.00 21.20
C ALA A 344 28.85 3.63 22.19
N GLY A 345 29.03 2.54 22.92
CA GLY A 345 28.06 2.04 23.91
C GLY A 345 26.91 1.21 23.34
N LEU A 346 26.94 0.87 22.04
CA LEU A 346 25.89 0.05 21.43
C LEU A 346 25.76 -1.33 22.08
N ARG A 347 26.88 -2.01 22.29
CA ARG A 347 26.92 -3.31 22.95
C ARG A 347 26.35 -3.25 24.37
N GLN A 348 26.82 -2.27 25.14
CA GLN A 348 26.33 -2.05 26.51
C GLN A 348 24.81 -1.85 26.53
N ARG A 349 24.27 -1.09 25.57
CA ARG A 349 22.82 -0.88 25.44
C ARG A 349 22.08 -2.16 25.07
N ALA A 350 22.65 -3.00 24.20
CA ALA A 350 22.06 -4.30 23.88
C ALA A 350 21.97 -5.19 25.12
N GLU A 351 23.04 -5.27 25.90
CA GLU A 351 23.13 -6.06 27.14
C GLU A 351 22.20 -5.54 28.25
N GLN A 352 22.06 -4.23 28.39
CA GLN A 352 21.28 -3.62 29.47
C GLN A 352 19.79 -3.51 29.17
N ASP A 353 19.41 -3.32 27.91
CA ASP A 353 18.04 -2.97 27.55
C ASP A 353 17.40 -3.97 26.58
N PHE A 354 18.09 -4.38 25.52
CA PHE A 354 17.48 -5.19 24.47
C PHE A 354 17.35 -6.65 24.91
N PHE A 355 18.46 -7.27 25.32
CA PHE A 355 18.45 -8.67 25.72
C PHE A 355 17.56 -8.96 26.93
N PRO A 356 17.55 -8.15 28.01
CA PRO A 356 16.68 -8.35 29.16
C PRO A 356 15.19 -8.17 28.85
N SER A 357 14.87 -7.35 27.86
CA SER A 357 13.49 -7.17 27.36
C SER A 357 13.09 -8.25 26.34
N GLY A 358 13.99 -9.19 26.04
CA GLY A 358 13.73 -10.30 25.12
C GLY A 358 13.88 -9.95 23.64
N PHE A 359 14.39 -8.76 23.28
CA PHE A 359 14.72 -8.47 21.88
C PHE A 359 16.00 -9.19 21.49
N ARG A 360 16.01 -9.74 20.28
CA ARG A 360 17.21 -10.27 19.61
C ARG A 360 17.46 -9.59 18.26
N ARG A 361 16.53 -8.74 17.84
CA ARG A 361 16.60 -7.95 16.62
C ARG A 361 16.51 -6.47 16.91
N VAL A 362 17.33 -5.71 16.22
CA VAL A 362 17.27 -4.26 16.21
C VAL A 362 17.32 -3.76 14.77
N MET A 363 16.57 -2.72 14.46
CA MET A 363 16.63 -2.07 13.15
C MET A 363 16.88 -0.57 13.36
N PHE A 364 17.88 -0.04 12.66
CA PHE A 364 18.25 1.37 12.70
C PHE A 364 17.69 2.12 11.49
N TRP A 365 16.89 3.15 11.76
CA TRP A 365 16.41 4.10 10.76
C TRP A 365 17.33 5.30 10.67
N GLN A 366 17.45 5.86 9.46
CA GLN A 366 18.19 7.11 9.20
C GLN A 366 19.64 7.01 9.67
N VAL A 367 20.29 5.91 9.30
CA VAL A 367 21.61 5.51 9.80
C VAL A 367 22.66 6.58 9.48
N SER A 368 22.61 7.14 8.27
CA SER A 368 23.47 8.26 7.85
C SER A 368 22.85 9.64 8.12
N GLY A 369 21.73 9.71 8.82
CA GLY A 369 20.96 10.92 9.10
C GLY A 369 19.76 11.11 8.17
N VAL A 370 19.35 12.37 8.02
CA VAL A 370 18.25 12.82 7.15
C VAL A 370 18.76 13.86 6.15
N TYR A 371 18.11 13.96 5.00
CA TYR A 371 18.38 15.06 4.08
C TYR A 371 17.90 16.39 4.66
N ARG A 372 18.67 17.44 4.41
CA ARG A 372 18.32 18.82 4.70
C ARG A 372 17.43 19.42 3.62
N ARG A 373 17.56 18.97 2.37
CA ARG A 373 16.73 19.45 1.25
C ARG A 373 16.45 18.35 0.23
N PRO A 374 15.24 18.33 -0.36
CA PRO A 374 13.99 18.94 0.13
C PRO A 374 13.41 18.18 1.35
N ASP A 375 12.78 18.91 2.28
CA ASP A 375 12.22 18.40 3.56
C ASP A 375 11.21 17.25 3.41
N SER A 376 10.59 17.12 2.22
CA SER A 376 9.68 16.02 1.89
C SER A 376 10.38 14.67 1.71
N GLN A 377 11.72 14.66 1.71
CA GLN A 377 12.55 13.49 1.45
C GLN A 377 13.39 13.22 2.70
N ASN A 378 12.78 12.62 3.71
CA ASN A 378 13.35 12.56 5.07
C ASN A 378 14.24 11.35 5.37
N MET A 379 14.46 10.44 4.42
CA MET A 379 15.34 9.27 4.58
C MET A 379 16.43 9.25 3.51
N VAL A 380 17.65 9.05 3.98
CA VAL A 380 18.88 9.04 3.18
C VAL A 380 19.05 7.68 2.52
N TRP A 381 19.44 7.68 1.25
CA TRP A 381 19.74 6.48 0.48
C TRP A 381 21.05 5.82 0.92
N GLU A 382 22.09 6.60 1.18
CA GLU A 382 23.36 6.11 1.70
C GLU A 382 23.16 5.52 3.11
N ILE A 383 23.23 4.20 3.26
CA ILE A 383 23.08 3.52 4.56
C ILE A 383 24.40 3.20 5.24
N THR A 384 25.49 3.12 4.49
CA THR A 384 26.82 2.77 5.01
C THR A 384 27.94 3.65 4.45
N SER A 385 27.90 4.06 3.18
CA SER A 385 29.00 4.85 2.58
C SER A 385 29.16 6.22 3.22
N ALA A 386 28.04 6.85 3.59
CA ALA A 386 28.01 8.22 4.10
C ALA A 386 28.16 8.30 5.63
N TRP A 387 28.66 7.27 6.32
CA TRP A 387 28.86 7.32 7.76
C TRP A 387 29.88 8.41 8.17
N PRO A 388 29.53 9.30 9.13
CA PRO A 388 30.47 10.22 9.74
C PRO A 388 31.70 9.53 10.33
N GLU A 389 32.80 10.27 10.47
CA GLU A 389 34.07 9.76 11.02
C GLU A 389 33.88 9.04 12.36
N ALA A 390 33.07 9.57 13.27
CA ALA A 390 32.83 8.94 14.58
C ALA A 390 32.25 7.53 14.46
N MET A 391 31.30 7.29 13.54
CA MET A 391 30.74 5.96 13.28
C MET A 391 31.78 5.03 12.67
N ASN A 392 32.62 5.52 11.76
CA ASN A 392 33.71 4.72 11.19
C ASN A 392 34.75 4.33 12.25
N ARG A 393 35.11 5.23 13.17
CA ARG A 393 36.08 4.95 14.26
C ARG A 393 35.56 3.97 15.31
N THR A 394 34.25 3.78 15.41
CA THR A 394 33.59 2.91 16.40
C THR A 394 32.90 1.72 15.75
N VAL A 395 33.24 1.42 14.49
CA VAL A 395 32.62 0.32 13.72
C VAL A 395 32.84 -1.06 14.36
N ASP A 396 33.92 -1.24 15.10
CA ASP A 396 34.18 -2.50 15.80
C ASP A 396 33.17 -2.73 16.93
N GLU A 397 32.69 -1.69 17.62
CA GLU A 397 31.62 -1.84 18.62
C GLU A 397 30.29 -2.27 17.98
N PHE A 398 30.03 -1.85 16.73
CA PHE A 398 28.89 -2.31 15.96
C PHE A 398 29.01 -3.81 15.65
N ARG A 399 30.18 -4.26 15.18
CA ARG A 399 30.46 -5.68 14.91
C ARG A 399 30.38 -6.53 16.17
N GLU A 400 31.01 -6.09 17.27
CA GLU A 400 30.97 -6.80 18.56
C GLU A 400 29.53 -7.00 19.07
N THR A 401 28.63 -6.05 18.79
CA THR A 401 27.23 -6.18 19.16
C THR A 401 26.53 -7.29 18.37
N ILE A 402 26.86 -7.44 17.09
CA ILE A 402 26.36 -8.53 16.24
C ILE A 402 26.93 -9.87 16.70
N GLU A 403 28.23 -9.93 16.98
CA GLU A 403 28.92 -11.11 17.52
C GLU A 403 28.36 -11.55 18.89
N ALA A 404 27.86 -10.60 19.68
CA ALA A 404 27.16 -10.87 20.94
C ALA A 404 25.74 -11.46 20.75
N GLY A 405 25.30 -11.70 19.51
CA GLY A 405 24.04 -12.35 19.16
C GLY A 405 22.86 -11.40 18.96
N LEU A 406 23.11 -10.10 18.76
CA LEU A 406 22.07 -9.17 18.31
C LEU A 406 22.04 -9.15 16.78
N GLU A 407 20.93 -9.56 16.18
CA GLU A 407 20.73 -9.34 14.76
C GLU A 407 20.45 -7.86 14.52
N VAL A 408 21.38 -7.20 13.81
CA VAL A 408 21.26 -5.78 13.48
C VAL A 408 20.79 -5.63 12.05
N GLY A 409 19.75 -4.82 11.88
CA GLY A 409 19.25 -4.38 10.59
C GLY A 409 19.42 -2.89 10.34
N LEU A 410 19.50 -2.53 9.06
CA LEU A 410 19.56 -1.14 8.59
C LEU A 410 18.36 -0.82 7.69
N TRP A 411 17.71 0.32 7.93
CA TRP A 411 16.63 0.81 7.08
C TRP A 411 17.18 1.67 5.95
N TRP A 412 17.10 1.15 4.73
CA TRP A 412 17.54 1.75 3.49
C TRP A 412 16.50 2.72 2.94
N GLY A 413 16.78 4.01 3.11
CA GLY A 413 15.94 5.08 2.57
C GLY A 413 15.87 4.98 1.04
N ARG A 414 14.67 5.10 0.46
CA ARG A 414 14.47 5.20 -0.99
C ARG A 414 15.17 4.08 -1.76
N ALA A 415 15.03 2.84 -1.31
CA ALA A 415 15.78 1.69 -1.80
C ALA A 415 15.47 1.26 -3.26
N SER A 416 14.58 1.98 -3.97
CA SER A 416 14.36 1.83 -5.41
C SER A 416 15.00 2.95 -6.24
N GLN A 417 15.78 3.84 -5.60
CA GLN A 417 16.53 4.91 -6.24
C GLN A 417 18.03 4.63 -6.11
N VAL A 418 18.85 5.42 -6.80
CA VAL A 418 20.29 5.51 -6.59
C VAL A 418 20.65 6.97 -6.33
N SER A 419 21.62 7.17 -5.44
CA SER A 419 22.25 8.47 -5.22
C SER A 419 23.76 8.29 -5.14
N PHE A 420 24.49 9.22 -5.76
CA PHE A 420 25.96 9.21 -5.74
C PHE A 420 26.52 10.24 -4.75
N GLU A 421 25.66 11.08 -4.16
CA GLU A 421 26.05 12.15 -3.26
C GLU A 421 25.01 12.37 -2.16
N PHE A 422 25.51 12.44 -0.92
CA PHE A 422 24.69 12.78 0.22
C PHE A 422 24.12 14.20 0.11
N ASP A 423 22.80 14.35 0.21
CA ASP A 423 22.04 15.61 0.40
C ASP A 423 22.05 16.60 -0.79
N SER A 424 22.95 16.47 -1.76
CA SER A 424 23.08 17.40 -2.90
C SER A 424 22.78 16.79 -4.28
N GLY A 425 22.83 15.47 -4.43
CA GLY A 425 22.74 14.83 -5.72
C GLY A 425 21.33 14.70 -6.29
N PRO A 426 21.16 14.70 -7.64
CA PRO A 426 19.97 14.12 -8.23
C PRO A 426 19.85 12.66 -7.78
N ARG A 427 18.61 12.18 -7.71
CA ARG A 427 18.33 10.77 -7.46
C ARG A 427 17.68 10.21 -8.69
N GLU A 428 18.19 9.07 -9.09
CA GLU A 428 17.75 8.37 -10.27
C GLU A 428 16.98 7.14 -9.82
N ALA A 429 16.03 6.69 -10.62
CA ALA A 429 15.41 5.40 -10.37
C ALA A 429 16.48 4.33 -10.54
N TRP A 430 16.51 3.30 -9.68
CA TRP A 430 17.50 2.24 -9.80
C TRP A 430 17.20 1.41 -11.06
N ASP A 431 17.96 1.68 -12.12
CA ASP A 431 18.01 0.86 -13.32
C ASP A 431 18.98 -0.33 -13.12
N PRO A 432 18.50 -1.58 -13.03
CA PRO A 432 19.36 -2.75 -12.88
C PRO A 432 20.23 -3.05 -14.13
N ASP A 433 19.94 -2.43 -15.28
CA ASP A 433 20.75 -2.60 -16.48
C ASP A 433 21.95 -1.63 -16.53
N ASP A 434 21.97 -0.59 -15.68
CA ASP A 434 23.07 0.36 -15.56
C ASP A 434 24.15 -0.14 -14.55
N PRO A 435 25.39 -0.44 -14.99
CA PRO A 435 26.46 -0.88 -14.10
C PRO A 435 26.81 0.13 -13.00
N ALA A 436 26.71 1.43 -13.25
CA ALA A 436 27.02 2.47 -12.27
C ALA A 436 25.96 2.53 -11.16
N HIS A 437 24.68 2.31 -11.51
CA HIS A 437 23.62 2.15 -10.53
C HIS A 437 23.84 0.95 -9.63
N ASN A 438 24.17 -0.20 -10.22
CA ASN A 438 24.46 -1.42 -9.48
C ASN A 438 25.70 -1.30 -8.61
N GLU A 439 26.78 -0.69 -9.11
CA GLU A 439 28.00 -0.43 -8.32
C GLU A 439 27.69 0.45 -7.10
N ALA A 440 26.92 1.52 -7.27
CA ALA A 440 26.52 2.38 -6.16
C ALA A 440 25.64 1.61 -5.15
N ALA A 441 24.60 0.92 -5.61
CA ALA A 441 23.71 0.15 -4.75
C ALA A 441 24.45 -0.95 -3.98
N PHE A 442 25.38 -1.65 -4.62
CA PHE A 442 26.16 -2.69 -3.98
C PHE A 442 27.24 -2.14 -3.06
N LEU A 443 27.78 -0.94 -3.29
CA LEU A 443 28.68 -0.30 -2.31
C LEU A 443 28.01 -0.18 -0.93
N GLU A 444 26.73 0.20 -0.89
CA GLU A 444 25.98 0.31 0.36
C GLU A 444 25.77 -1.04 1.05
N LEU A 445 25.36 -2.04 0.26
CA LEU A 445 24.95 -3.35 0.74
C LEU A 445 26.13 -4.29 1.04
N ASP A 446 27.19 -4.28 0.23
CA ASP A 446 28.42 -5.04 0.48
C ASP A 446 29.00 -4.63 1.83
N ARG A 447 29.11 -3.32 2.07
CA ARG A 447 29.59 -2.81 3.34
C ARG A 447 28.67 -3.18 4.50
N ALA A 448 27.35 -3.16 4.33
CA ALA A 448 26.43 -3.64 5.36
C ALA A 448 26.64 -5.14 5.66
N TYR A 449 26.75 -5.95 4.60
CA TYR A 449 26.95 -7.40 4.68
C TYR A 449 28.26 -7.76 5.38
N GLU A 450 29.36 -7.09 5.04
CA GLU A 450 30.69 -7.23 5.65
C GLU A 450 30.71 -6.86 7.13
N LEU A 451 29.80 -5.99 7.57
CA LEU A 451 29.63 -5.65 8.99
C LEU A 451 28.81 -6.68 9.75
N GLY A 452 28.27 -7.70 9.09
CA GLY A 452 27.42 -8.73 9.69
C GLY A 452 25.94 -8.39 9.67
N VAL A 453 25.51 -7.34 8.97
CA VAL A 453 24.08 -7.02 8.81
C VAL A 453 23.44 -8.10 7.94
N ARG A 454 22.31 -8.64 8.40
CA ARG A 454 21.50 -9.65 7.68
C ARG A 454 20.04 -9.26 7.54
N LEU A 455 19.68 -8.04 7.94
CA LEU A 455 18.31 -7.54 7.89
C LEU A 455 18.30 -6.15 7.26
N ILE A 456 17.61 -5.98 6.12
CA ILE A 456 17.50 -4.69 5.44
C ILE A 456 16.03 -4.34 5.26
N GLY A 457 15.63 -3.17 5.77
CA GLY A 457 14.34 -2.59 5.43
C GLY A 457 14.47 -1.65 4.24
N LYS A 458 13.57 -1.75 3.27
CA LYS A 458 13.57 -0.97 2.03
C LYS A 458 12.47 0.08 2.09
N ASP A 459 12.83 1.34 2.25
CA ASP A 459 11.89 2.46 2.27
C ASP A 459 11.47 2.90 0.86
N ALA A 460 10.26 3.45 0.79
CA ALA A 460 9.77 4.30 -0.29
C ALA A 460 10.04 3.76 -1.71
N ILE A 461 9.66 2.51 -1.95
CA ILE A 461 9.63 1.94 -3.29
C ILE A 461 8.77 2.82 -4.20
N GLN A 462 9.35 3.28 -5.30
CA GLN A 462 8.69 4.11 -6.31
C GLN A 462 7.55 3.35 -7.00
N ARG A 463 6.71 4.08 -7.74
CA ARG A 463 5.67 3.47 -8.59
C ARG A 463 6.24 2.99 -9.92
N SER A 464 7.18 3.75 -10.50
CA SER A 464 7.84 3.42 -11.77
C SER A 464 9.34 3.66 -11.75
N ILE A 465 10.06 2.94 -12.62
CA ILE A 465 11.49 3.09 -12.92
C ILE A 465 11.61 3.42 -14.42
N ALA A 466 12.40 4.43 -14.77
CA ALA A 466 12.72 4.72 -16.17
C ALA A 466 13.83 3.75 -16.65
N GLN A 467 13.63 3.13 -17.81
CA GLN A 467 14.62 2.33 -18.53
C GLN A 467 14.74 2.82 -19.98
N ASP A 468 15.74 2.34 -20.71
CA ASP A 468 16.01 2.71 -22.12
C ASP A 468 14.82 2.42 -23.07
N ASP A 469 14.02 1.39 -22.78
CA ASP A 469 12.85 1.00 -23.58
C ASP A 469 11.55 1.72 -23.17
N GLY A 470 11.63 2.60 -22.17
CA GLY A 470 10.52 3.34 -21.61
C GLY A 470 10.47 3.23 -20.09
N GLU A 471 9.43 3.81 -19.51
CA GLU A 471 9.20 3.66 -18.07
C GLU A 471 8.46 2.35 -17.80
N ARG A 472 8.98 1.58 -16.84
CA ARG A 472 8.39 0.33 -16.37
C ARG A 472 7.86 0.46 -14.96
N PRO A 473 6.91 -0.39 -14.57
CA PRO A 473 6.45 -0.43 -13.19
C PRO A 473 7.58 -0.84 -12.26
N THR A 474 7.74 -0.13 -11.16
CA THR A 474 8.80 -0.47 -10.19
C THR A 474 8.59 -1.87 -9.65
N SER A 475 7.35 -2.33 -9.48
CA SER A 475 7.06 -3.67 -8.96
C SER A 475 7.48 -4.78 -9.93
N ASP A 476 7.36 -4.58 -11.25
CA ASP A 476 7.88 -5.48 -12.29
C ASP A 476 9.41 -5.55 -12.23
N VAL A 477 10.08 -4.40 -12.30
CA VAL A 477 11.54 -4.32 -12.24
C VAL A 477 12.08 -4.89 -10.92
N LEU A 478 11.42 -4.59 -9.80
CA LEU A 478 11.79 -5.15 -8.50
C LEU A 478 11.64 -6.67 -8.47
N PHE A 479 10.50 -7.21 -8.91
CA PHE A 479 10.23 -8.64 -8.81
C PHE A 479 11.08 -9.46 -9.77
N ASN A 480 11.24 -9.01 -11.01
CA ASN A 480 11.90 -9.77 -12.07
C ASN A 480 13.42 -9.52 -12.18
N GLN A 481 13.95 -8.43 -11.62
CA GLN A 481 15.37 -8.07 -11.79
C GLN A 481 16.06 -7.79 -10.46
N ILE A 482 15.63 -6.77 -9.72
CA ILE A 482 16.37 -6.29 -8.55
C ILE A 482 16.35 -7.30 -7.39
N MET A 483 15.18 -7.84 -7.02
CA MET A 483 15.11 -8.80 -5.90
C MET A 483 15.85 -10.12 -6.20
N PRO A 484 15.72 -10.74 -7.38
CA PRO A 484 16.56 -11.88 -7.76
C PRO A 484 18.07 -11.58 -7.62
N MET A 485 18.52 -10.45 -8.15
CA MET A 485 19.91 -10.02 -8.08
C MET A 485 20.39 -9.82 -6.64
N LEU A 486 19.55 -9.24 -5.77
CA LEU A 486 19.84 -9.06 -4.35
C LEU A 486 19.92 -10.41 -3.60
N HIS A 487 19.02 -11.33 -3.88
CA HIS A 487 19.00 -12.67 -3.27
C HIS A 487 20.15 -13.55 -3.75
N GLU A 488 20.55 -13.43 -5.01
CA GLU A 488 21.72 -14.13 -5.54
C GLU A 488 23.02 -13.66 -4.87
N ARG A 489 23.18 -12.33 -4.69
CA ARG A 489 24.37 -11.75 -4.06
C ARG A 489 24.38 -11.91 -2.54
N TYR A 490 23.22 -11.81 -1.89
CA TYR A 490 23.08 -11.84 -0.43
C TYR A 490 22.02 -12.87 0.02
N PRO A 491 22.26 -14.17 -0.17
CA PRO A 491 21.26 -15.22 0.10
C PRO A 491 20.87 -15.33 1.59
N GLU A 492 21.68 -14.79 2.49
CA GLU A 492 21.42 -14.78 3.94
C GLU A 492 20.70 -13.50 4.41
N MET A 493 20.50 -12.51 3.54
CA MET A 493 19.83 -11.27 3.94
C MET A 493 18.30 -11.43 3.89
N PHE A 494 17.66 -11.03 4.97
CA PHE A 494 16.22 -10.85 5.04
C PHE A 494 15.84 -9.42 4.63
N TRP A 495 14.85 -9.29 3.75
CA TRP A 495 14.37 -8.01 3.23
C TRP A 495 13.00 -7.67 3.78
N ILE A 496 12.82 -6.44 4.27
CA ILE A 496 11.50 -5.88 4.61
C ILE A 496 11.14 -4.83 3.56
N ILE A 497 9.94 -4.87 3.01
CA ILE A 497 9.51 -4.05 1.87
C ILE A 497 8.50 -2.97 2.32
N GLU A 498 8.84 -1.69 2.14
CA GLU A 498 7.96 -0.51 2.36
C GLU A 498 7.76 0.31 1.06
N PRO A 499 6.52 0.78 0.74
CA PRO A 499 5.26 0.50 1.44
C PRO A 499 4.89 -0.98 1.37
N ALA A 500 3.81 -1.35 2.06
CA ALA A 500 3.31 -2.73 2.07
C ALA A 500 3.35 -3.33 0.65
N ALA A 501 4.16 -4.36 0.50
CA ALA A 501 4.33 -5.12 -0.72
C ALA A 501 2.97 -5.65 -1.18
N CYS A 502 2.72 -5.63 -2.49
CA CYS A 502 1.71 -6.51 -3.08
C CYS A 502 2.13 -7.98 -2.92
N ASP A 503 1.20 -8.90 -3.16
CA ASP A 503 1.39 -10.33 -2.96
C ASP A 503 2.67 -10.90 -3.61
N TYR A 504 2.94 -10.66 -4.89
CA TYR A 504 4.15 -11.21 -5.51
C TYR A 504 5.44 -10.60 -4.98
N LEU A 505 5.46 -9.31 -4.61
CA LEU A 505 6.63 -8.73 -3.95
C LEU A 505 6.83 -9.30 -2.55
N HIS A 506 5.75 -9.69 -1.86
CA HIS A 506 5.77 -10.31 -0.54
C HIS A 506 6.41 -11.72 -0.56
N LEU A 507 6.66 -12.31 -1.73
CA LEU A 507 7.43 -13.55 -1.88
C LEU A 507 8.93 -13.35 -1.67
N TRP A 508 9.45 -12.14 -1.92
CA TRP A 508 10.88 -11.85 -1.86
C TRP A 508 11.36 -11.29 -0.52
N GLY A 509 10.43 -10.80 0.31
CA GLY A 509 10.74 -10.25 1.62
C GLY A 509 9.45 -9.93 2.36
N GLY A 510 9.53 -9.77 3.68
CA GLY A 510 8.35 -9.48 4.49
C GLY A 510 7.77 -8.09 4.22
N THR A 511 6.46 -7.95 4.40
CA THR A 511 5.74 -6.71 4.09
C THR A 511 5.61 -5.80 5.31
N PHE A 512 5.79 -4.49 5.13
CA PHE A 512 5.66 -3.50 6.18
C PHE A 512 4.27 -2.85 6.21
N ILE A 513 3.60 -2.87 7.36
CA ILE A 513 2.33 -2.18 7.59
C ILE A 513 2.38 -1.30 8.85
N TRP A 514 1.49 -0.31 8.92
CA TRP A 514 1.34 0.50 10.14
C TRP A 514 0.42 -0.22 11.12
N SER A 515 0.72 -0.14 12.42
CA SER A 515 -0.14 -0.73 13.48
C SER A 515 -1.60 -0.29 13.42
N ARG A 516 -1.85 0.94 12.97
CA ARG A 516 -3.22 1.47 12.82
C ARG A 516 -4.04 0.72 11.76
N ASP A 517 -3.38 0.00 10.87
CA ASP A 517 -3.98 -0.79 9.78
C ASP A 517 -4.24 -2.24 10.23
N VAL A 518 -3.69 -2.66 11.38
CA VAL A 518 -3.97 -3.96 12.00
C VAL A 518 -5.36 -3.93 12.64
N ARG A 519 -6.22 -4.87 12.21
CA ARG A 519 -7.61 -5.00 12.70
C ARG A 519 -7.93 -6.37 13.30
N GLY A 520 -7.13 -7.39 12.98
CA GLY A 520 -7.37 -8.78 13.36
C GLY A 520 -6.22 -9.67 12.87
N PRO A 521 -6.40 -10.99 12.90
CA PRO A 521 -5.46 -11.95 12.32
C PRO A 521 -5.26 -11.71 10.81
N ASN A 522 -4.06 -12.04 10.32
CA ASN A 522 -3.68 -11.84 8.92
C ASN A 522 -4.12 -13.01 8.00
N GLU A 523 -5.40 -13.40 8.10
CA GLU A 523 -5.92 -14.66 7.54
C GLU A 523 -5.72 -14.79 6.03
N PHE A 524 -5.96 -13.73 5.27
CA PHE A 524 -5.86 -13.77 3.82
C PHE A 524 -4.43 -13.88 3.32
N ILE A 525 -3.50 -13.15 3.92
CA ILE A 525 -2.09 -13.18 3.52
C ILE A 525 -1.51 -14.56 3.83
N GLU A 526 -1.78 -15.13 5.01
CA GLU A 526 -1.35 -16.48 5.36
C GLU A 526 -2.01 -17.55 4.48
N TYR A 527 -3.27 -17.34 4.07
CA TYR A 527 -3.96 -18.22 3.13
C TYR A 527 -3.34 -18.16 1.72
N LEU A 528 -3.02 -16.96 1.24
CA LEU A 528 -2.48 -16.74 -0.10
C LEU A 528 -1.01 -17.16 -0.20
N ILE A 529 -0.22 -16.78 0.81
CA ILE A 529 1.23 -16.97 0.87
C ILE A 529 1.61 -17.53 2.26
N PRO A 530 1.43 -18.84 2.49
CA PRO A 530 1.82 -19.47 3.74
C PRO A 530 3.29 -19.25 4.06
N GLY A 531 3.59 -18.90 5.32
CA GLY A 531 4.96 -18.64 5.76
C GLY A 531 5.49 -17.26 5.41
N SER A 532 4.65 -16.35 4.89
CA SER A 532 5.03 -14.95 4.73
C SER A 532 5.14 -14.23 6.07
N GLU A 533 5.90 -13.13 6.11
CA GLU A 533 6.12 -12.35 7.33
C GLU A 533 5.63 -10.92 7.16
N THR A 534 4.62 -10.52 7.95
CA THR A 534 4.09 -9.16 7.95
C THR A 534 4.53 -8.40 9.18
N PHE A 535 5.27 -7.32 8.97
CA PHE A 535 5.78 -6.46 10.03
C PHE A 535 4.79 -5.34 10.36
N ALA A 536 4.37 -5.25 11.61
CA ALA A 536 3.46 -4.20 12.08
C ALA A 536 4.22 -3.16 12.92
N VAL A 537 4.30 -1.93 12.42
CA VAL A 537 4.97 -0.84 13.16
C VAL A 537 4.12 -0.34 14.30
N PHE A 538 4.54 -0.69 15.51
CA PHE A 538 3.99 -0.17 16.74
C PHE A 538 4.56 1.21 17.07
N ARG A 539 3.69 2.21 17.05
CA ARG A 539 3.92 3.52 17.66
C ARG A 539 2.95 3.67 18.83
N PRO A 540 3.43 3.85 20.07
CA PRO A 540 2.56 4.19 21.19
C PRO A 540 1.70 5.40 20.81
N ARG A 541 0.39 5.36 21.08
CA ARG A 541 -0.49 6.50 20.77
C ARG A 541 0.06 7.75 21.46
N ARG A 542 -0.04 8.91 20.80
CA ARG A 542 0.44 10.18 21.35
C ARG A 542 -0.11 10.47 22.75
N GLU A 543 -1.36 10.08 23.00
CA GLU A 543 -2.05 10.19 24.29
C GLU A 543 -1.38 9.39 25.43
N HIS A 544 -0.55 8.39 25.10
CA HIS A 544 0.18 7.58 26.07
C HIS A 544 1.65 8.00 26.24
N ARG A 545 2.13 9.03 25.50
CA ARG A 545 3.54 9.46 25.59
C ARG A 545 3.89 10.13 26.92
N ASP A 546 2.92 10.72 27.59
CA ASP A 546 3.15 11.52 28.81
C ASP A 546 2.97 10.72 30.11
N LEU A 547 2.68 9.42 30.01
CA LEU A 547 2.37 8.53 31.14
C LEU A 547 3.33 7.33 31.14
N GLU A 548 4.62 7.62 31.32
CA GLU A 548 5.63 6.60 31.59
C GLU A 548 5.30 5.92 32.94
N GLY A 549 4.85 4.66 32.90
CA GLY A 549 4.59 3.84 34.10
C GLY A 549 3.25 3.11 34.06
N GLU A 550 2.14 3.82 33.86
CA GLU A 550 0.79 3.22 33.94
C GLU A 550 0.40 2.46 32.67
N ASN A 551 0.93 2.83 31.50
CA ASN A 551 0.56 2.24 30.21
C ASN A 551 1.52 1.14 29.72
N ALA A 552 2.53 0.76 30.51
CA ALA A 552 3.49 -0.28 30.09
C ALA A 552 2.79 -1.64 29.85
N HIS A 553 1.81 -1.98 30.70
CA HIS A 553 0.99 -3.17 30.55
C HIS A 553 0.17 -3.16 29.25
N MET A 554 -0.48 -2.03 28.93
CA MET A 554 -1.25 -1.91 27.68
C MET A 554 -0.38 -2.07 26.44
N ASN A 555 0.87 -1.55 26.47
CA ASN A 555 1.80 -1.76 25.37
C ASN A 555 2.19 -3.24 25.23
N GLN A 556 2.37 -3.96 26.34
CA GLN A 556 2.64 -5.39 26.33
C GLN A 556 1.47 -6.18 25.72
N GLU A 557 0.24 -5.93 26.18
CA GLU A 557 -0.96 -6.62 25.68
C GLU A 557 -1.16 -6.42 24.18
N LEU A 558 -0.90 -5.21 23.67
CA LEU A 558 -1.00 -4.93 22.24
C LEU A 558 0.09 -5.64 21.43
N VAL A 559 1.32 -5.68 21.94
CA VAL A 559 2.43 -6.42 21.29
C VAL A 559 2.10 -7.91 21.24
N ASP A 560 1.67 -8.49 22.37
CA ASP A 560 1.24 -9.89 22.44
C ASP A 560 0.05 -10.17 21.50
N GLN A 561 -0.91 -9.24 21.42
CA GLN A 561 -2.04 -9.37 20.51
C GLN A 561 -1.59 -9.40 19.04
N TYR A 562 -0.64 -8.54 18.64
CA TYR A 562 -0.13 -8.54 17.27
C TYR A 562 0.60 -9.84 16.93
N MET A 563 1.38 -10.38 17.86
CA MET A 563 2.04 -11.67 17.68
C MET A 563 1.01 -12.80 17.55
N ARG A 564 -0.06 -12.82 18.36
CA ARG A 564 -1.17 -13.79 18.23
C ARG A 564 -1.91 -13.68 16.89
N TYR A 565 -1.96 -12.49 16.30
CA TYR A 565 -2.54 -12.26 14.98
C TYR A 565 -1.60 -12.65 13.83
N GLY A 566 -0.37 -13.08 14.13
CA GLY A 566 0.63 -13.51 13.15
C GLY A 566 1.54 -12.39 12.64
N TYR A 567 1.52 -11.19 13.22
CA TYR A 567 2.41 -10.11 12.83
C TYR A 567 3.73 -10.13 13.61
N THR A 568 4.79 -9.66 12.96
CA THR A 568 6.08 -9.35 13.60
C THR A 568 6.09 -7.88 14.05
N PRO A 569 6.05 -7.57 15.36
CA PRO A 569 6.01 -6.18 15.82
C PRO A 569 7.34 -5.45 15.59
N ILE A 570 7.28 -4.25 15.02
CA ILE A 570 8.41 -3.29 14.97
C ILE A 570 8.14 -2.17 15.98
N ILE A 571 8.95 -2.05 17.03
CA ILE A 571 8.60 -1.25 18.22
C ILE A 571 9.45 0.02 18.34
N PHE A 572 8.85 1.17 17.99
CA PHE A 572 9.42 2.51 18.21
C PHE A 572 9.05 3.03 19.60
N SER A 573 9.76 2.60 20.64
CA SER A 573 9.61 3.14 21.99
C SER A 573 10.95 3.64 22.55
N PRO A 574 11.05 4.85 23.12
CA PRO A 574 12.27 5.30 23.76
C PRO A 574 12.59 4.51 25.04
N SER A 575 11.56 4.01 25.74
CA SER A 575 11.68 3.20 26.94
C SER A 575 11.22 1.76 26.68
N LEU A 576 11.99 0.79 27.17
CA LEU A 576 11.60 -0.62 27.23
C LEU A 576 11.07 -1.02 28.60
N HIS A 577 10.93 -0.06 29.53
CA HIS A 577 10.52 -0.36 30.88
C HIS A 577 9.13 -1.00 30.90
N GLY A 578 9.07 -2.25 31.42
CA GLY A 578 7.84 -3.04 31.51
C GLY A 578 7.46 -3.82 30.25
N LEU A 579 8.16 -3.64 29.12
CA LEU A 579 7.96 -4.45 27.92
C LEU A 579 8.90 -5.66 27.92
N ARG A 580 8.35 -6.86 27.77
CA ARG A 580 9.08 -8.12 27.65
C ARG A 580 8.49 -8.93 26.50
N ILE A 581 9.31 -9.32 25.52
CA ILE A 581 8.83 -10.17 24.43
C ILE A 581 8.38 -11.52 24.99
N ASN A 582 7.11 -11.86 24.77
CA ASN A 582 6.58 -13.18 25.11
C ASN A 582 7.06 -14.19 24.05
N ARG A 583 8.03 -15.02 24.44
CA ARG A 583 8.67 -16.00 23.57
C ARG A 583 7.76 -17.15 23.18
N GLU A 584 6.69 -17.41 23.93
CA GLU A 584 5.70 -18.44 23.59
C GLU A 584 4.81 -18.03 22.41
N LEU A 585 4.82 -16.74 22.03
CA LEU A 585 4.06 -16.20 20.90
C LEU A 585 4.90 -16.02 19.63
N VAL A 586 6.21 -16.27 19.69
CA VAL A 586 7.06 -16.26 18.50
C VAL A 586 6.77 -17.58 17.76
N PRO A 587 6.34 -17.55 16.49
CA PRO A 587 6.16 -18.76 15.68
C PRO A 587 7.45 -19.59 15.71
N GLU A 588 7.31 -20.92 15.84
CA GLU A 588 8.44 -21.85 15.76
C GLU A 588 9.10 -21.87 14.38
#